data_AF-A0A1F5N7U6-F1
#
_entry.id   AF-A0A1F5N7U6-F1
#
_cell.length_a   1.000
_cell.length_b   1.000
_cell.length_c   1.000
_cell.angle_alpha   90.00
_cell.angle_beta   90.00
_cell.angle_gamma   90.00
#
_symmetry.space_group_name_H-M   'P 1'
#
loop_
_entity.id
_entity.type
_entity.pdbx_description
1 polymer ?
#
loop_
_entity_poly.entity_id
_entity_poly.type
_entity_poly.pdbx_seq_one_letter_code
_entity_poly.pdbx_strand_id
1 'polypeptide(L)'
;MRRYLAITLVLLGVFVFVPQAEAQGLVLSQYSVNVNMGQSQTITVTTPAGQIPNLISLTNGTVAYATVNSYQITIYGLNNGSTQMTFCTYDNSCASVSVTVGGGNTNTYGQITFSQNNPILTVGQSTTVNIFSNISNPSYYIQNNTNSGIVSASLNGSTLFITALNTGSTNVVICSNNISRCESVFVMVRTSGSIAGALVYNNGTLINDYGTIYITYKNSKSGFTSAQAFTSLGYKWANIISGSTGNIPHSGYNISSASVAHPWGSWINNAGTIYFVHDSGLIPIPSMGIFTSNGGVLKSVVEANSYDFNRPVLAQMDNNDWRLK
;
A
#
# COMPACT_ATOMS: atom_id res chain seq x y z
N MET A 1 63.69 -44.65 -32.49
CA MET A 1 62.23 -44.89 -32.52
C MET A 1 61.53 -43.80 -31.72
N ARG A 2 61.02 -42.76 -32.39
CA ARG A 2 60.28 -41.65 -31.75
C ARG A 2 58.85 -42.10 -31.45
N ARG A 3 58.44 -42.09 -30.18
CA ARG A 3 57.06 -42.32 -29.77
C ARG A 3 56.37 -40.97 -29.61
N TYR A 4 55.30 -40.76 -30.38
CA TYR A 4 54.41 -39.61 -30.27
C TYR A 4 53.49 -39.79 -29.05
N LEU A 5 53.45 -38.80 -28.16
CA LEU A 5 52.50 -38.74 -27.05
C LEU A 5 51.28 -37.94 -27.53
N ALA A 6 50.14 -38.60 -27.67
CA ALA A 6 48.87 -37.94 -27.97
C ALA A 6 48.29 -37.36 -26.69
N ILE A 7 48.10 -36.03 -26.64
CA ILE A 7 47.43 -35.33 -25.54
C ILE A 7 45.97 -35.16 -25.94
N THR A 8 45.10 -35.96 -25.32
CA THR A 8 43.64 -35.84 -25.46
C THR A 8 43.15 -34.67 -24.62
N LEU A 9 42.67 -33.61 -25.28
CA LEU A 9 42.09 -32.43 -24.64
C LEU A 9 40.68 -32.77 -24.13
N VAL A 10 40.50 -32.93 -22.82
CA VAL A 10 39.17 -33.09 -22.21
C VAL A 10 38.60 -31.71 -21.95
N LEU A 11 37.58 -31.31 -22.73
CA LEU A 11 36.82 -30.09 -22.50
C LEU A 11 35.91 -30.30 -21.27
N LEU A 12 36.31 -29.77 -20.12
CA LEU A 12 35.44 -29.66 -18.95
C LEU A 12 34.44 -28.51 -19.18
N GLY A 13 33.22 -28.85 -19.57
CA GLY A 13 32.10 -27.91 -19.60
C GLY A 13 31.71 -27.52 -18.17
N VAL A 14 31.96 -26.27 -17.79
CA VAL A 14 31.47 -25.69 -16.54
C VAL A 14 29.97 -25.42 -16.71
N PHE A 15 29.15 -26.32 -16.17
CA PHE A 15 27.73 -26.04 -15.96
C PHE A 15 27.59 -25.04 -14.80
N VAL A 16 27.32 -23.78 -15.15
CA VAL A 16 26.92 -22.77 -14.18
C VAL A 16 25.47 -23.08 -13.80
N PHE A 17 25.28 -23.69 -12.63
CA PHE A 17 23.97 -23.73 -11.97
C PHE A 17 23.59 -22.29 -11.59
N VAL A 18 22.71 -21.69 -12.38
CA VAL A 18 21.99 -20.50 -11.93
C VAL A 18 20.92 -20.99 -10.96
N PRO A 19 20.90 -20.54 -9.68
CA PRO A 19 19.80 -20.90 -8.79
C PRO A 19 18.51 -20.31 -9.38
N GLN A 20 17.61 -21.20 -9.79
CA GLN A 20 16.26 -20.84 -10.18
C GLN A 20 15.57 -20.26 -8.94
N ALA A 21 15.27 -18.96 -8.96
CA ALA A 21 14.46 -18.32 -7.94
C ALA A 21 13.05 -18.91 -8.02
N GLU A 22 12.75 -19.87 -7.16
CA GLU A 22 11.40 -20.36 -6.94
C GLU A 22 10.53 -19.18 -6.45
N ALA A 23 9.35 -19.01 -7.04
CA ALA A 23 8.38 -18.03 -6.59
C ALA A 23 7.95 -18.39 -5.16
N GLN A 24 8.53 -17.73 -4.16
CA GLN A 24 8.17 -17.93 -2.76
C GLN A 24 6.76 -17.39 -2.52
N GLY A 25 5.79 -18.28 -2.30
CA GLY A 25 4.43 -17.92 -1.90
C GLY A 25 4.39 -17.22 -0.54
N LEU A 26 3.19 -16.85 -0.07
CA LEU A 26 3.01 -16.28 1.26
C LEU A 26 3.41 -17.31 2.34
N VAL A 27 4.42 -16.96 3.14
CA VAL A 27 4.96 -17.80 4.22
C VAL A 27 4.78 -17.09 5.56
N LEU A 28 4.23 -17.79 6.54
CA LEU A 28 4.10 -17.29 7.91
C LEU A 28 5.31 -17.76 8.72
N SER A 29 5.77 -16.94 9.67
CA SER A 29 6.81 -17.37 10.61
C SER A 29 6.36 -18.54 11.49
N GLN A 30 5.03 -18.67 11.68
CA GLN A 30 4.39 -19.72 12.46
C GLN A 30 3.03 -20.07 11.83
N TYR A 31 2.75 -21.37 11.71
CA TYR A 31 1.45 -21.90 11.25
C TYR A 31 0.56 -22.39 12.40
N SER A 32 1.12 -22.42 13.61
CA SER A 32 0.43 -22.72 14.87
C SER A 32 0.89 -21.74 15.94
N VAL A 33 -0.06 -21.08 16.60
CA VAL A 33 0.17 -20.00 17.55
C VAL A 33 -0.59 -20.34 18.83
N ASN A 34 0.12 -20.38 19.96
CA ASN A 34 -0.46 -20.56 21.28
C ASN A 34 -0.40 -19.23 22.03
N VAL A 35 -1.56 -18.65 22.27
CA VAL A 35 -1.69 -17.38 22.99
C VAL A 35 -2.52 -17.60 24.26
N ASN A 36 -2.13 -17.00 25.37
CA ASN A 36 -2.97 -17.05 26.56
C ASN A 36 -4.14 -16.07 26.43
N MET A 37 -5.25 -16.36 27.08
CA MET A 37 -6.40 -15.46 27.10
C MET A 37 -6.00 -14.06 27.62
N GLY A 38 -6.36 -13.02 26.87
CA GLY A 38 -5.99 -11.62 27.16
C GLY A 38 -4.55 -11.24 26.79
N GLN A 39 -3.75 -12.16 26.25
CA GLN A 39 -2.40 -11.89 25.73
C GLN A 39 -2.42 -11.74 24.21
N SER A 40 -1.31 -11.22 23.68
CA SER A 40 -1.08 -11.13 22.24
C SER A 40 0.23 -11.78 21.85
N GLN A 41 0.27 -12.39 20.68
CA GLN A 41 1.49 -12.89 20.06
C GLN A 41 1.61 -12.30 18.65
N THR A 42 2.78 -11.76 18.34
CA THR A 42 3.08 -11.27 17.00
C THR A 42 3.83 -12.34 16.20
N ILE A 43 3.38 -12.60 14.98
CA ILE A 43 4.05 -13.42 13.99
C ILE A 43 4.44 -12.55 12.80
N THR A 44 5.52 -12.92 12.11
CA THR A 44 5.92 -12.22 10.88
C THR A 44 5.41 -12.96 9.67
N VAL A 45 5.17 -12.23 8.59
CA VAL A 45 4.72 -12.79 7.31
C VAL A 45 5.67 -12.35 6.21
N THR A 46 6.16 -13.33 5.47
CA THR A 46 6.97 -13.15 4.28
C THR A 46 6.07 -13.31 3.08
N THR A 47 5.98 -12.28 2.25
CA THR A 47 5.15 -12.29 1.05
C THR A 47 6.00 -12.13 -0.20
N PRO A 48 5.64 -12.76 -1.33
CA PRO A 48 6.20 -12.39 -2.62
C PRO A 48 5.91 -10.91 -2.90
N ALA A 49 6.93 -10.18 -3.37
CA ALA A 49 6.83 -8.77 -3.79
C ALA A 49 6.48 -7.73 -2.70
N GLY A 50 6.68 -8.02 -1.40
CA GLY A 50 6.48 -7.03 -0.33
C GLY A 50 5.02 -6.57 -0.17
N GLN A 51 4.09 -7.49 -0.42
CA GLN A 51 2.66 -7.25 -0.30
C GLN A 51 2.21 -7.36 1.15
N ILE A 52 1.24 -6.54 1.57
CA ILE A 52 0.63 -6.65 2.91
C ILE A 52 -0.55 -7.62 2.81
N PRO A 53 -0.57 -8.72 3.58
CA PRO A 53 -1.66 -9.68 3.51
C PRO A 53 -2.89 -9.22 4.30
N ASN A 54 -4.08 -9.58 3.83
CA ASN A 54 -5.35 -9.26 4.48
C ASN A 54 -5.95 -10.49 5.13
N LEU A 55 -6.61 -10.31 6.30
CA LEU A 55 -7.41 -11.36 6.91
C LEU A 55 -8.70 -11.54 6.10
N ILE A 56 -8.84 -12.69 5.42
CA ILE A 56 -9.99 -12.99 4.57
C ILE A 56 -10.99 -13.94 5.23
N SER A 57 -10.54 -14.72 6.22
CA SER A 57 -11.35 -15.73 6.87
C SER A 57 -10.92 -15.88 8.33
N LEU A 58 -11.90 -16.02 9.22
CA LEU A 58 -11.72 -16.31 10.63
C LEU A 58 -12.85 -17.26 11.05
N THR A 59 -12.51 -18.50 11.36
CA THR A 59 -13.52 -19.54 11.62
C THR A 59 -14.29 -19.31 12.92
N ASN A 60 -13.63 -18.76 13.93
CA ASN A 60 -14.25 -18.41 15.19
C ASN A 60 -13.61 -17.16 15.82
N GLY A 61 -14.22 -15.99 15.59
CA GLY A 61 -13.75 -14.72 16.15
C GLY A 61 -14.01 -14.55 17.65
N THR A 62 -14.71 -15.49 18.29
CA THR A 62 -14.87 -15.48 19.75
C THR A 62 -13.63 -16.03 20.46
N VAL A 63 -12.80 -16.84 19.79
CA VAL A 63 -11.60 -17.47 20.38
C VAL A 63 -10.37 -16.57 20.28
N ALA A 64 -10.11 -15.98 19.11
CA ALA A 64 -8.99 -15.07 18.90
C ALA A 64 -9.27 -14.13 17.73
N TYR A 65 -8.58 -12.99 17.68
CA TYR A 65 -8.58 -12.08 16.53
C TYR A 65 -7.15 -11.68 16.16
N ALA A 66 -6.96 -11.06 15.01
CA ALA A 66 -5.67 -10.54 14.59
C ALA A 66 -5.76 -9.16 13.95
N THR A 67 -4.69 -8.38 14.11
CA THR A 67 -4.44 -7.15 13.35
C THR A 67 -3.21 -7.34 12.48
N VAL A 68 -3.20 -6.71 11.31
CA VAL A 68 -2.05 -6.72 10.40
C VAL A 68 -1.45 -5.33 10.34
N ASN A 69 -0.16 -5.21 10.64
CA ASN A 69 0.61 -4.00 10.46
C ASN A 69 1.85 -4.32 9.62
N SER A 70 1.82 -3.91 8.36
CA SER A 70 2.88 -4.19 7.39
C SER A 70 3.14 -5.70 7.24
N TYR A 71 4.27 -6.21 7.72
CA TYR A 71 4.65 -7.62 7.66
C TYR A 71 4.55 -8.33 9.02
N GLN A 72 3.83 -7.73 9.97
CA GLN A 72 3.59 -8.27 11.29
C GLN A 72 2.09 -8.50 11.49
N ILE A 73 1.74 -9.72 11.90
CA ILE A 73 0.39 -10.10 12.27
C ILE A 73 0.38 -10.24 13.79
N THR A 74 -0.37 -9.39 14.48
CA THR A 74 -0.54 -9.48 15.94
C THR A 74 -1.83 -10.21 16.24
N ILE A 75 -1.72 -11.40 16.86
CA ILE A 75 -2.82 -12.29 17.22
C ILE A 75 -3.13 -12.11 18.70
N TYR A 76 -4.39 -11.89 19.04
CA TYR A 76 -4.86 -11.70 20.41
C TYR A 76 -5.76 -12.85 20.83
N GLY A 77 -5.45 -13.48 21.96
CA GLY A 77 -6.26 -14.56 22.54
C GLY A 77 -7.45 -14.00 23.31
N LEU A 78 -8.67 -14.46 23.00
CA LEU A 78 -9.92 -13.95 23.58
C LEU A 78 -10.60 -14.92 24.53
N ASN A 79 -10.88 -16.15 24.09
CA ASN A 79 -11.54 -17.19 24.88
C ASN A 79 -10.85 -18.52 24.64
N ASN A 80 -10.89 -19.40 25.64
CA ASN A 80 -10.35 -20.74 25.51
C ASN A 80 -10.98 -21.47 24.31
N GLY A 81 -10.14 -22.02 23.43
CA GLY A 81 -10.59 -22.71 22.23
C GLY A 81 -9.58 -22.60 21.09
N SER A 82 -9.99 -23.06 19.92
CA SER A 82 -9.18 -23.01 18.70
C SER A 82 -9.91 -22.31 17.57
N THR A 83 -9.17 -21.54 16.78
CA THR A 83 -9.67 -20.86 15.59
C THR A 83 -8.63 -20.90 14.47
N GLN A 84 -9.07 -20.79 13.23
CA GLN A 84 -8.20 -20.68 12.07
C GLN A 84 -8.40 -19.31 11.45
N MET A 85 -7.28 -18.64 11.16
CA MET A 85 -7.23 -17.36 10.46
C MET A 85 -6.56 -17.57 9.11
N THR A 86 -7.20 -17.13 8.03
CA THR A 86 -6.63 -17.19 6.68
C THR A 86 -6.26 -15.79 6.21
N PHE A 87 -5.00 -15.63 5.82
CA PHE A 87 -4.45 -14.41 5.28
C PHE A 87 -4.11 -14.60 3.81
N CYS A 88 -4.48 -13.64 2.97
CA CYS A 88 -4.16 -13.68 1.55
C CYS A 88 -3.62 -12.35 1.04
N THR A 89 -2.74 -12.44 0.05
CA THR A 89 -2.29 -11.33 -0.79
C THR A 89 -3.21 -11.12 -2.00
N TYR A 90 -3.01 -10.02 -2.74
CA TYR A 90 -3.89 -9.68 -3.87
C TYR A 90 -3.78 -10.66 -5.04
N ASP A 91 -2.66 -11.39 -5.13
CA ASP A 91 -2.40 -12.43 -6.12
C ASP A 91 -2.99 -13.80 -5.73
N ASN A 92 -3.85 -13.83 -4.70
CA ASN A 92 -4.44 -15.04 -4.10
C ASN A 92 -3.42 -16.01 -3.51
N SER A 93 -2.20 -15.57 -3.18
CA SER A 93 -1.31 -16.35 -2.32
C SER A 93 -1.83 -16.30 -0.88
N CYS A 94 -2.22 -17.46 -0.34
CA CYS A 94 -2.89 -17.55 0.95
C CYS A 94 -2.12 -18.46 1.91
N ALA A 95 -2.12 -18.11 3.19
CA ALA A 95 -1.73 -19.01 4.26
C ALA A 95 -2.71 -18.92 5.43
N SER A 96 -2.94 -20.06 6.07
CA SER A 96 -3.75 -20.16 7.27
C SER A 96 -2.85 -20.39 8.48
N VAL A 97 -3.16 -19.70 9.58
CA VAL A 97 -2.59 -19.97 10.90
C VAL A 97 -3.67 -20.58 11.80
N SER A 98 -3.30 -21.65 12.48
CA SER A 98 -4.09 -22.22 13.56
C SER A 98 -3.73 -21.49 14.86
N VAL A 99 -4.74 -20.99 15.57
CA VAL A 99 -4.58 -20.29 16.83
C VAL A 99 -5.30 -21.08 17.91
N THR A 100 -4.57 -21.46 18.95
CA THR A 100 -5.14 -22.07 20.15
C THR A 100 -4.94 -21.09 21.31
N VAL A 101 -6.03 -20.85 22.03
CA VAL A 101 -6.04 -19.94 23.16
C VAL A 101 -6.18 -20.74 24.45
N GLY A 102 -5.16 -20.66 25.31
CA GLY A 102 -5.12 -21.35 26.61
C GLY A 102 -5.71 -20.51 27.74
N GLY A 103 -6.13 -21.18 28.83
CA GLY A 103 -6.81 -20.56 29.98
C GLY A 103 -5.96 -19.52 30.72
N GLY A 104 -6.32 -18.25 30.54
CA GLY A 104 -5.88 -17.09 31.33
C GLY A 104 -7.09 -16.39 31.97
N ASN A 105 -6.86 -15.43 32.87
CA ASN A 105 -7.90 -14.83 33.72
C ASN A 105 -9.03 -14.11 32.94
N THR A 106 -10.27 -14.41 33.33
CA THR A 106 -11.55 -14.03 32.72
C THR A 106 -12.00 -12.60 32.94
N ASN A 107 -11.18 -11.58 32.66
CA ASN A 107 -11.61 -10.19 32.81
C ASN A 107 -10.95 -9.24 31.81
N THR A 108 -11.43 -9.21 30.56
CA THR A 108 -11.25 -8.03 29.69
C THR A 108 -12.49 -7.80 28.82
N TYR A 109 -13.08 -6.62 29.02
CA TYR A 109 -14.39 -6.18 28.59
C TYR A 109 -14.56 -6.04 27.07
N GLY A 110 -15.78 -6.35 26.61
CA GLY A 110 -16.47 -5.83 25.43
C GLY A 110 -15.64 -5.03 24.41
N GLN A 111 -15.20 -5.66 23.32
CA GLN A 111 -14.56 -4.98 22.19
C GLN A 111 -15.48 -5.06 20.96
N ILE A 112 -15.62 -3.94 20.25
CA ILE A 112 -16.28 -3.88 18.95
C ILE A 112 -15.17 -3.87 17.89
N THR A 113 -15.28 -4.70 16.86
CA THR A 113 -14.37 -4.70 15.72
C THR A 113 -15.15 -4.75 14.42
N PHE A 114 -14.49 -4.40 13.32
CA PHE A 114 -15.10 -4.31 12.01
C PHE A 114 -14.38 -5.22 11.02
N SER A 115 -15.11 -5.73 10.02
CA SER A 115 -14.49 -6.42 8.88
C SER A 115 -13.59 -5.48 8.05
N GLN A 116 -13.82 -4.16 8.17
CA GLN A 116 -12.99 -3.11 7.56
C GLN A 116 -13.14 -1.80 8.37
N ASN A 117 -12.02 -1.17 8.71
CA ASN A 117 -12.03 0.08 9.50
C ASN A 117 -12.00 1.34 8.61
N ASN A 118 -11.51 1.21 7.37
CA ASN A 118 -11.25 2.33 6.45
C ASN A 118 -11.80 2.10 5.03
N PRO A 119 -13.11 1.85 4.83
CA PRO A 119 -13.67 1.65 3.49
C PRO A 119 -13.51 2.90 2.62
N ILE A 120 -13.10 2.67 1.38
CA ILE A 120 -12.99 3.70 0.34
C ILE A 120 -14.05 3.43 -0.72
N LEU A 121 -14.92 4.41 -0.97
CA LEU A 121 -16.06 4.31 -1.87
C LEU A 121 -16.03 5.40 -2.95
N THR A 122 -16.71 5.16 -4.06
CA THR A 122 -17.05 6.19 -5.03
C THR A 122 -18.47 6.72 -4.82
N VAL A 123 -18.75 7.96 -5.21
CA VAL A 123 -20.10 8.55 -5.16
C VAL A 123 -21.08 7.62 -5.90
N GLY A 124 -22.13 7.22 -5.20
CA GLY A 124 -23.12 6.25 -5.66
C GLY A 124 -22.81 4.78 -5.33
N GLN A 125 -21.60 4.46 -4.87
CA GLN A 125 -21.23 3.11 -4.43
C GLN A 125 -21.79 2.81 -3.03
N SER A 126 -22.11 1.54 -2.79
CA SER A 126 -22.42 1.04 -1.45
C SER A 126 -21.49 -0.11 -1.04
N THR A 127 -21.23 -0.25 0.25
CA THR A 127 -20.51 -1.39 0.84
C THR A 127 -21.15 -1.81 2.15
N THR A 128 -20.79 -2.99 2.63
CA THR A 128 -21.20 -3.53 3.92
C THR A 128 -19.98 -3.78 4.80
N VAL A 129 -20.04 -3.35 6.05
CA VAL A 129 -19.06 -3.65 7.10
C VAL A 129 -19.73 -4.56 8.12
N ASN A 130 -19.15 -5.73 8.38
CA ASN A 130 -19.62 -6.59 9.46
C ASN A 130 -19.01 -6.14 10.79
N ILE A 131 -19.84 -6.11 11.83
CA ILE A 131 -19.47 -5.71 13.18
C ILE A 131 -19.37 -6.97 14.04
N PHE A 132 -18.23 -7.15 14.68
CA PHE A 132 -17.98 -8.25 15.58
C PHE A 132 -17.85 -7.74 17.01
N SER A 133 -18.33 -8.53 17.97
CA SER A 133 -18.04 -8.33 19.38
C SER A 133 -18.02 -9.66 20.10
N ASN A 134 -17.44 -9.64 21.30
CA ASN A 134 -17.33 -10.78 22.21
C ASN A 134 -18.56 -10.93 23.13
N ILE A 135 -19.74 -10.44 22.73
CA ILE A 135 -20.97 -10.45 23.53
C ILE A 135 -22.01 -11.36 22.88
N SER A 136 -22.76 -12.11 23.68
CA SER A 136 -23.93 -12.87 23.22
C SER A 136 -25.09 -11.92 22.88
N ASN A 137 -25.64 -12.06 21.67
CA ASN A 137 -26.72 -11.20 21.13
C ASN A 137 -26.40 -9.70 21.18
N PRO A 138 -25.37 -9.24 20.45
CA PRO A 138 -24.99 -7.85 20.46
C PRO A 138 -26.05 -6.97 19.78
N SER A 139 -26.33 -5.83 20.38
CA SER A 139 -27.16 -4.77 19.83
C SER A 139 -26.31 -3.54 19.58
N TYR A 140 -26.31 -3.06 18.33
CA TYR A 140 -25.54 -1.91 17.90
C TYR A 140 -26.45 -0.77 17.45
N TYR A 141 -25.94 0.46 17.57
CA TYR A 141 -26.57 1.65 17.03
C TYR A 141 -25.51 2.63 16.51
N ILE A 142 -25.88 3.43 15.52
CA ILE A 142 -25.03 4.52 15.02
C ILE A 142 -25.21 5.69 15.98
N GLN A 143 -24.16 6.00 16.74
CA GLN A 143 -24.16 7.14 17.66
C GLN A 143 -23.95 8.46 16.92
N ASN A 144 -23.09 8.45 15.89
CA ASN A 144 -22.82 9.64 15.11
C ASN A 144 -22.36 9.28 13.70
N ASN A 145 -22.68 10.15 12.74
CA ASN A 145 -22.04 10.21 11.44
C ASN A 145 -21.63 11.67 11.23
N THR A 146 -20.33 11.95 11.30
CA THR A 146 -19.81 13.32 11.32
C THR A 146 -20.20 14.15 10.10
N ASN A 147 -20.54 13.50 8.98
CA ASN A 147 -21.06 14.15 7.79
C ASN A 147 -21.99 13.21 7.00
N SER A 148 -23.29 13.26 7.32
CA SER A 148 -24.33 12.51 6.63
C SER A 148 -24.59 12.98 5.19
N GLY A 149 -24.04 14.14 4.79
CA GLY A 149 -24.08 14.62 3.41
C GLY A 149 -23.08 13.90 2.50
N ILE A 150 -22.00 13.32 3.06
CA ILE A 150 -20.97 12.59 2.31
C ILE A 150 -21.31 11.09 2.25
N VAL A 151 -21.76 10.52 3.37
CA VAL A 151 -22.11 9.10 3.48
C VAL A 151 -23.44 8.96 4.20
N SER A 152 -24.34 8.16 3.66
CA SER A 152 -25.47 7.60 4.41
C SER A 152 -25.06 6.26 5.02
N ALA A 153 -25.34 6.07 6.31
CA ALA A 153 -25.02 4.85 7.02
C ALA A 153 -26.26 4.31 7.75
N SER A 154 -26.50 3.00 7.67
CA SER A 154 -27.60 2.33 8.35
C SER A 154 -27.18 0.96 8.89
N LEU A 155 -27.87 0.46 9.91
CA LEU A 155 -27.59 -0.83 10.53
C LEU A 155 -28.73 -1.80 10.29
N ASN A 156 -28.39 -3.05 10.03
CA ASN A 156 -29.29 -4.19 10.14
C ASN A 156 -28.58 -5.29 10.94
N GLY A 157 -28.96 -5.43 12.22
CA GLY A 157 -28.28 -6.32 13.16
C GLY A 157 -26.80 -5.96 13.32
N SER A 158 -25.92 -6.91 12.98
CA SER A 158 -24.45 -6.75 13.04
C SER A 158 -23.83 -6.29 11.73
N THR A 159 -24.63 -5.84 10.75
CA THR A 159 -24.12 -5.37 9.46
C THR A 159 -24.41 -3.88 9.29
N LEU A 160 -23.34 -3.12 9.05
CA LEU A 160 -23.38 -1.70 8.72
C LEU A 160 -23.39 -1.52 7.20
N PHE A 161 -24.43 -0.91 6.68
CA PHE A 161 -24.58 -0.53 5.28
C PHE A 161 -24.11 0.91 5.13
N ILE A 162 -23.26 1.14 4.14
CA ILE A 162 -22.66 2.44 3.87
C ILE A 162 -22.91 2.76 2.40
N THR A 163 -23.55 3.89 2.13
CA THR A 163 -23.78 4.42 0.78
C THR A 163 -23.12 5.79 0.64
N ALA A 164 -22.27 5.91 -0.36
CA ALA A 164 -21.57 7.15 -0.69
C ALA A 164 -22.48 8.12 -1.45
N LEU A 165 -22.66 9.34 -0.92
CA LEU A 165 -23.53 10.38 -1.48
C LEU A 165 -22.75 11.51 -2.16
N ASN A 166 -21.74 12.05 -1.48
CA ASN A 166 -20.88 13.14 -1.99
C ASN A 166 -19.42 12.87 -1.64
N THR A 167 -18.50 13.55 -2.30
CA THR A 167 -17.06 13.38 -2.02
C THR A 167 -16.63 13.97 -0.67
N GLY A 168 -15.60 13.38 -0.09
CA GLY A 168 -14.99 13.79 1.17
C GLY A 168 -14.82 12.60 2.13
N SER A 169 -14.78 12.85 3.43
CA SER A 169 -14.65 11.79 4.43
C SER A 169 -15.60 12.00 5.61
N THR A 170 -15.92 10.91 6.30
CA THR A 170 -16.70 10.94 7.54
C THR A 170 -16.26 9.84 8.49
N ASN A 171 -16.44 10.05 9.78
CA ASN A 171 -16.41 8.99 10.78
C ASN A 171 -17.85 8.56 11.10
N VAL A 172 -18.13 7.27 10.94
CA VAL A 172 -19.34 6.63 11.44
C VAL A 172 -18.98 5.97 12.77
N VAL A 173 -19.57 6.45 13.86
CA VAL A 173 -19.35 5.93 15.21
C VAL A 173 -20.46 4.96 15.55
N ILE A 174 -20.08 3.72 15.85
CA ILE A 174 -20.98 2.63 16.20
C ILE A 174 -20.76 2.28 17.66
N CYS A 175 -21.86 2.23 18.42
CA CYS A 175 -21.83 1.86 19.82
C CYS A 175 -22.62 0.58 20.07
N SER A 176 -22.27 -0.16 21.11
CA SER A 176 -23.06 -1.29 21.60
C SER A 176 -23.89 -0.88 22.81
N ASN A 177 -25.18 -1.24 22.78
CA ASN A 177 -26.09 -1.07 23.91
C ASN A 177 -25.73 -1.97 25.11
N ASN A 178 -25.01 -3.06 24.87
CA ASN A 178 -24.73 -4.08 25.87
C ASN A 178 -23.47 -3.78 26.71
N ILE A 179 -22.49 -3.08 26.13
CA ILE A 179 -21.19 -2.82 26.79
C ILE A 179 -20.85 -1.33 26.93
N SER A 180 -21.71 -0.42 26.47
CA SER A 180 -21.47 1.04 26.52
C SER A 180 -20.10 1.45 25.94
N ARG A 181 -19.68 0.76 24.87
CA ARG A 181 -18.45 1.05 24.12
C ARG A 181 -18.79 1.45 22.71
N CYS A 182 -17.95 2.31 22.14
CA CYS A 182 -18.11 2.85 20.82
C CYS A 182 -16.80 2.73 20.05
N GLU A 183 -16.91 2.41 18.77
CA GLU A 183 -15.78 2.35 17.84
C GLU A 183 -16.17 3.04 16.54
N SER A 184 -15.18 3.59 15.85
CA SER A 184 -15.40 4.38 14.62
C SER A 184 -14.90 3.67 13.38
N VAL A 185 -15.71 3.70 12.32
CA VAL A 185 -15.31 3.38 10.94
C VAL A 185 -15.07 4.69 10.21
N PHE A 186 -13.85 4.89 9.71
CA PHE A 186 -13.52 6.05 8.89
C PHE A 186 -13.83 5.75 7.42
N VAL A 187 -14.74 6.51 6.82
CA VAL A 187 -15.18 6.29 5.43
C VAL A 187 -14.65 7.42 4.56
N MET A 188 -14.04 7.06 3.43
CA MET A 188 -13.62 8.02 2.42
C MET A 188 -14.43 7.84 1.14
N VAL A 189 -14.99 8.93 0.61
CA VAL A 189 -15.80 8.94 -0.63
C VAL A 189 -15.13 9.81 -1.69
N ARG A 190 -15.05 9.28 -2.92
CA ARG A 190 -14.41 9.92 -4.09
C ARG A 190 -15.39 9.98 -5.26
N THR A 191 -15.16 10.77 -6.30
CA THR A 191 -16.06 10.80 -7.47
C THR A 191 -15.98 9.49 -8.26
N SER A 192 -17.07 9.12 -8.95
CA SER A 192 -17.05 8.09 -9.98
C SER A 192 -16.17 8.59 -11.14
N GLY A 193 -14.95 8.06 -11.18
CA GLY A 193 -13.80 8.62 -11.92
C GLY A 193 -12.51 8.52 -11.11
N SER A 194 -12.62 8.24 -9.80
CA SER A 194 -11.54 7.88 -8.91
C SER A 194 -11.84 6.51 -8.29
N ILE A 195 -11.35 5.45 -8.91
CA ILE A 195 -11.38 4.12 -8.28
C ILE A 195 -10.68 4.16 -6.91
N ALA A 196 -11.23 3.40 -5.98
CA ALA A 196 -10.71 3.21 -4.64
C ALA A 196 -9.26 2.74 -4.69
N GLY A 197 -8.40 3.47 -3.99
CA GLY A 197 -6.96 3.28 -4.00
C GLY A 197 -6.25 4.11 -5.06
N ALA A 198 -5.34 4.97 -4.56
CA ALA A 198 -4.14 5.43 -5.27
C ALA A 198 -4.32 6.76 -6.08
N LEU A 199 -3.43 7.77 -6.09
CA LEU A 199 -1.98 7.69 -6.29
C LEU A 199 -1.58 6.28 -6.67
N VAL A 200 -2.10 5.77 -7.82
CA VAL A 200 -1.74 4.41 -8.33
C VAL A 200 -0.24 4.25 -8.27
N TYR A 201 0.42 5.38 -8.44
CA TYR A 201 1.83 5.55 -8.28
C TYR A 201 2.12 6.84 -7.51
N ASN A 202 3.14 6.82 -6.66
CA ASN A 202 3.66 8.01 -5.99
C ASN A 202 4.14 9.03 -7.03
N ASN A 203 4.21 10.31 -6.65
CA ASN A 203 4.83 11.33 -7.51
C ASN A 203 6.22 10.88 -7.97
N GLY A 204 6.49 11.08 -9.26
CA GLY A 204 7.76 10.71 -9.87
C GLY A 204 7.88 9.24 -10.26
N THR A 205 6.83 8.42 -10.10
CA THR A 205 6.88 7.02 -10.55
C THR A 205 6.82 6.95 -12.06
N LEU A 206 7.72 6.15 -12.64
CA LEU A 206 7.81 5.87 -14.07
C LEU A 206 7.07 4.58 -14.39
N ILE A 207 6.07 4.63 -15.28
CA ILE A 207 5.21 3.50 -15.64
C ILE A 207 5.33 3.21 -17.13
N ASN A 208 5.52 1.94 -17.49
CA ASN A 208 5.36 1.45 -18.84
C ASN A 208 3.93 0.94 -19.04
N ASP A 209 3.14 1.65 -19.84
CA ASP A 209 1.77 1.31 -20.20
C ASP A 209 1.69 1.03 -21.70
N TYR A 210 1.65 -0.27 -22.05
CA TYR A 210 1.67 -0.79 -23.42
C TYR A 210 2.72 -0.16 -24.33
N GLY A 211 3.93 0.12 -23.81
CA GLY A 211 5.07 0.64 -24.57
C GLY A 211 5.26 2.16 -24.45
N THR A 212 4.26 2.90 -23.94
CA THR A 212 4.43 4.32 -23.63
C THR A 212 4.90 4.49 -22.20
N ILE A 213 5.94 5.30 -21.99
CA ILE A 213 6.45 5.60 -20.66
C ILE A 213 5.79 6.86 -20.12
N TYR A 214 5.27 6.79 -18.91
CA TYR A 214 4.63 7.91 -18.21
C TYR A 214 5.34 8.22 -16.89
N ILE A 215 5.40 9.49 -16.52
CA ILE A 215 5.69 9.91 -15.13
C ILE A 215 4.42 10.43 -14.47
N THR A 216 4.25 10.16 -13.18
CA THR A 216 3.06 10.54 -12.40
C THR A 216 3.30 11.74 -11.49
N TYR A 217 2.28 12.60 -11.38
CA TYR A 217 2.27 13.76 -10.50
C TYR A 217 0.85 14.17 -10.14
N LYS A 218 0.51 14.29 -8.86
CA LYS A 218 -0.82 14.71 -8.35
C LYS A 218 -2.00 14.10 -9.12
N ASN A 219 -2.04 12.76 -9.18
CA ASN A 219 -3.06 11.99 -9.91
C ASN A 219 -3.15 12.29 -11.42
N SER A 220 -2.13 12.89 -12.02
CA SER A 220 -2.00 13.06 -13.47
C SER A 220 -0.77 12.33 -14.00
N LYS A 221 -0.71 12.15 -15.32
CA LYS A 221 0.43 11.56 -16.01
C LYS A 221 0.94 12.42 -17.16
N SER A 222 2.24 12.39 -17.39
CA SER A 222 2.89 13.01 -18.56
C SER A 222 3.68 11.94 -19.31
N GLY A 223 3.43 11.81 -20.62
CA GLY A 223 4.05 10.79 -21.46
C GLY A 223 5.37 11.26 -22.08
N PHE A 224 6.35 10.36 -22.13
CA PHE A 224 7.54 10.54 -22.96
C PHE A 224 7.23 10.12 -24.39
N THR A 225 7.45 11.00 -25.36
CA THR A 225 7.14 10.72 -26.77
C THR A 225 8.25 9.94 -27.47
N SER A 226 9.41 9.77 -26.83
CA SER A 226 10.53 8.97 -27.37
C SER A 226 11.44 8.43 -26.28
N ALA A 227 12.11 7.31 -26.58
CA ALA A 227 13.19 6.75 -25.75
C ALA A 227 14.34 7.75 -25.55
N GLN A 228 14.64 8.57 -26.56
CA GLN A 228 15.68 9.59 -26.49
C GLN A 228 15.31 10.68 -25.48
N ALA A 229 14.07 11.17 -25.46
CA ALA A 229 13.62 12.16 -24.47
C ALA A 229 13.74 11.61 -23.04
N PHE A 230 13.38 10.34 -22.84
CA PHE A 230 13.49 9.66 -21.56
C PHE A 230 14.94 9.54 -21.07
N THR A 231 15.84 8.95 -21.87
CA THR A 231 17.23 8.72 -21.44
C THR A 231 18.05 9.99 -21.36
N SER A 232 17.79 10.97 -22.22
CA SER A 232 18.56 12.23 -22.24
C SER A 232 18.22 13.16 -21.07
N LEU A 233 17.03 13.01 -20.46
CA LEU A 233 16.68 13.62 -19.18
C LEU A 233 17.16 12.77 -17.98
N GLY A 234 18.06 11.82 -18.20
CA GLY A 234 18.70 11.04 -17.14
C GLY A 234 17.84 9.92 -16.54
N TYR A 235 16.61 9.71 -16.99
CA TYR A 235 15.79 8.59 -16.51
C TYR A 235 16.35 7.24 -16.97
N LYS A 236 16.12 6.21 -16.15
CA LYS A 236 16.67 4.87 -16.37
C LYS A 236 15.55 3.84 -16.53
N TRP A 237 15.68 2.97 -17.53
CA TRP A 237 14.73 1.88 -17.78
C TRP A 237 14.55 0.95 -16.58
N ALA A 238 15.62 0.74 -15.81
CA ALA A 238 15.60 -0.07 -14.59
C ALA A 238 14.72 0.50 -13.46
N ASN A 239 14.31 1.77 -13.56
CA ASN A 239 13.43 2.42 -12.58
C ASN A 239 11.96 2.42 -13.01
N ILE A 240 11.65 1.87 -14.18
CA ILE A 240 10.29 1.79 -14.70
C ILE A 240 9.61 0.55 -14.12
N ILE A 241 8.35 0.70 -13.76
CA ILE A 241 7.46 -0.42 -13.43
C ILE A 241 6.46 -0.64 -14.56
N SER A 242 6.07 -1.89 -14.79
CA SER A 242 4.98 -2.20 -15.71
C SER A 242 3.64 -1.93 -15.02
N GLY A 243 2.71 -1.29 -15.73
CA GLY A 243 1.39 -0.99 -15.16
C GLY A 243 0.46 -0.29 -16.14
N SER A 244 -0.83 -0.22 -15.79
CA SER A 244 -1.82 0.50 -16.60
C SER A 244 -2.03 1.91 -16.05
N THR A 245 -2.06 2.88 -16.95
CA THR A 245 -2.38 4.28 -16.63
C THR A 245 -3.74 4.72 -17.18
N GLY A 246 -4.58 3.77 -17.62
CA GLY A 246 -5.88 4.06 -18.24
C GLY A 246 -6.83 4.89 -17.36
N ASN A 247 -6.67 4.82 -16.04
CA ASN A 247 -7.48 5.55 -15.06
C ASN A 247 -6.79 6.83 -14.52
N ILE A 248 -5.61 7.19 -15.05
CA ILE A 248 -4.87 8.39 -14.64
C ILE A 248 -5.02 9.43 -15.77
N PRO A 249 -5.62 10.60 -15.49
CA PRO A 249 -5.77 11.66 -16.49
C PRO A 249 -4.42 12.16 -17.00
N HIS A 250 -4.35 12.47 -18.29
CA HIS A 250 -3.17 13.11 -18.86
C HIS A 250 -3.06 14.56 -18.39
N SER A 251 -1.85 15.01 -18.07
CA SER A 251 -1.56 16.40 -17.69
C SER A 251 -1.71 17.42 -18.83
N GLY A 252 -1.98 16.94 -20.06
CA GLY A 252 -1.83 17.72 -21.29
C GLY A 252 -0.39 17.99 -21.73
N TYR A 253 0.64 17.58 -20.96
CA TYR A 253 2.04 17.84 -21.27
C TYR A 253 2.77 16.58 -21.79
N ASN A 254 3.41 16.72 -22.96
CA ASN A 254 4.22 15.68 -23.59
C ASN A 254 5.70 16.00 -23.47
N ILE A 255 6.51 15.02 -23.09
CA ILE A 255 7.96 15.16 -22.90
C ILE A 255 8.65 14.62 -24.15
N SER A 256 9.08 15.53 -25.03
CA SER A 256 9.54 15.16 -26.37
C SER A 256 11.03 15.40 -26.66
N SER A 257 11.75 16.10 -25.79
CA SER A 257 13.18 16.35 -25.96
C SER A 257 13.91 16.45 -24.62
N ALA A 258 15.25 16.49 -24.67
CA ALA A 258 16.11 16.75 -23.52
C ALA A 258 16.26 18.25 -23.19
N SER A 259 15.85 19.12 -24.12
CA SER A 259 16.01 20.56 -24.04
C SER A 259 14.78 21.21 -23.38
N VAL A 260 14.30 20.58 -22.31
CA VAL A 260 13.16 21.02 -21.52
C VAL A 260 13.47 20.79 -20.05
N ALA A 261 12.78 21.51 -19.18
CA ALA A 261 12.83 21.25 -17.76
C ALA A 261 12.25 19.85 -17.49
N HIS A 262 12.75 19.18 -16.45
CA HIS A 262 12.19 17.91 -16.03
C HIS A 262 10.68 18.09 -15.72
N PRO A 263 9.85 17.09 -16.06
CA PRO A 263 8.42 17.13 -15.80
C PRO A 263 8.10 17.25 -14.30
N TRP A 264 6.88 17.67 -13.97
CA TRP A 264 6.41 17.66 -12.59
C TRP A 264 6.41 16.24 -12.01
N GLY A 265 6.74 16.12 -10.73
CA GLY A 265 6.92 14.85 -10.04
C GLY A 265 8.38 14.36 -10.00
N SER A 266 9.28 14.94 -10.79
CA SER A 266 10.68 14.53 -10.83
C SER A 266 11.46 14.92 -9.57
N TRP A 267 12.44 14.09 -9.24
CA TRP A 267 13.47 14.41 -8.25
C TRP A 267 14.77 14.71 -9.00
N ILE A 268 15.29 15.93 -8.87
CA ILE A 268 16.50 16.36 -9.57
C ILE A 268 17.61 16.69 -8.59
N ASN A 269 18.84 16.34 -8.92
CA ASN A 269 20.05 16.69 -8.18
C ASN A 269 20.76 17.84 -8.88
N ASN A 270 21.10 18.89 -8.14
CA ASN A 270 21.98 19.94 -8.61
C ASN A 270 23.07 20.19 -7.57
N ALA A 271 24.31 19.83 -7.93
CA ALA A 271 25.49 20.01 -7.08
C ALA A 271 25.32 19.49 -5.63
N GLY A 272 24.61 18.36 -5.47
CA GLY A 272 24.39 17.71 -4.17
C GLY A 272 23.12 18.14 -3.43
N THR A 273 22.39 19.14 -3.92
CA THR A 273 21.06 19.48 -3.40
C THR A 273 19.99 18.80 -4.24
N ILE A 274 19.13 18.00 -3.60
CA ILE A 274 17.97 17.40 -4.27
C ILE A 274 16.82 18.42 -4.25
N TYR A 275 16.13 18.53 -5.38
CA TYR A 275 14.90 19.31 -5.55
C TYR A 275 13.76 18.40 -5.98
N PHE A 276 12.56 18.70 -5.53
CA PHE A 276 11.33 18.17 -6.12
C PHE A 276 10.78 19.16 -7.13
N VAL A 277 10.46 18.65 -8.31
CA VAL A 277 9.89 19.44 -9.39
C VAL A 277 8.38 19.53 -9.21
N HIS A 278 7.92 20.66 -8.67
CA HIS A 278 6.52 20.96 -8.42
C HIS A 278 5.93 21.84 -9.53
N ASP A 279 4.60 21.86 -9.70
CA ASP A 279 3.91 22.70 -10.70
C ASP A 279 4.27 24.20 -10.59
N SER A 280 4.46 24.65 -9.35
CA SER A 280 4.73 26.04 -9.00
C SER A 280 6.23 26.40 -8.91
N GLY A 281 7.14 25.43 -9.02
CA GLY A 281 8.58 25.68 -8.86
C GLY A 281 9.40 24.50 -8.35
N LEU A 282 10.66 24.76 -7.96
CA LEU A 282 11.56 23.77 -7.39
C LEU A 282 11.53 23.84 -5.86
N ILE A 283 11.21 22.73 -5.20
CA ILE A 283 11.22 22.65 -3.72
C ILE A 283 12.55 22.02 -3.28
N PRO A 284 13.46 22.74 -2.60
CA PRO A 284 14.71 22.17 -2.11
C PRO A 284 14.47 21.22 -0.92
N ILE A 285 15.19 20.10 -0.88
CA ILE A 285 15.08 19.11 0.19
C ILE A 285 16.25 19.28 1.17
N PRO A 286 15.99 19.60 2.45
CA PRO A 286 17.04 19.94 3.41
C PRO A 286 17.75 18.73 4.03
N SER A 287 17.18 17.52 3.92
CA SER A 287 17.80 16.30 4.45
C SER A 287 17.24 15.02 3.82
N MET A 288 18.00 13.93 3.93
CA MET A 288 17.56 12.61 3.48
C MET A 288 16.34 12.09 4.25
N GLY A 289 16.16 12.46 5.53
CA GLY A 289 14.96 12.09 6.28
C GLY A 289 13.70 12.75 5.71
N ILE A 290 13.79 14.02 5.32
CA ILE A 290 12.68 14.72 4.66
C ILE A 290 12.44 14.15 3.27
N PHE A 291 13.49 13.84 2.51
CA PHE A 291 13.39 13.17 1.22
C PHE A 291 12.56 11.87 1.29
N THR A 292 12.94 10.94 2.17
CA THR A 292 12.27 9.64 2.28
C THR A 292 10.87 9.75 2.86
N SER A 293 10.65 10.66 3.83
CA SER A 293 9.31 10.90 4.40
C SER A 293 8.28 11.38 3.37
N ASN A 294 8.74 12.03 2.30
CA ASN A 294 7.91 12.52 1.21
C ASN A 294 7.86 11.57 0.01
N GLY A 295 8.23 10.30 0.20
CA GLY A 295 8.19 9.27 -0.84
C GLY A 295 9.36 9.29 -1.82
N GLY A 296 10.40 10.09 -1.53
CA GLY A 296 11.63 10.12 -2.31
C GLY A 296 12.39 8.79 -2.24
N VAL A 297 12.86 8.33 -3.40
CA VAL A 297 13.72 7.14 -3.53
C VAL A 297 14.94 7.53 -4.36
N LEU A 298 16.16 7.26 -3.85
CA LEU A 298 17.41 7.72 -4.47
C LEU A 298 17.57 7.25 -5.92
N LYS A 299 17.09 6.04 -6.24
CA LYS A 299 17.14 5.53 -7.62
C LYS A 299 16.36 6.40 -8.61
N SER A 300 15.35 7.14 -8.14
CA SER A 300 14.48 8.00 -8.96
C SER A 300 15.05 9.40 -9.17
N VAL A 301 16.18 9.74 -8.53
CA VAL A 301 16.83 11.04 -8.68
C VAL A 301 17.63 11.06 -9.98
N VAL A 302 17.47 12.13 -10.76
CA VAL A 302 18.21 12.39 -12.01
C VAL A 302 19.01 13.69 -11.87
N GLU A 303 20.04 13.89 -12.69
CA GLU A 303 20.80 15.14 -12.68
C GLU A 303 19.98 16.27 -13.32
N ALA A 304 19.99 17.44 -12.69
CA ALA A 304 19.30 18.62 -13.20
C ALA A 304 19.95 19.14 -14.49
N ASN A 305 19.18 19.84 -15.31
CA ASN A 305 19.66 20.55 -16.49
C ASN A 305 19.41 22.06 -16.37
N SER A 306 19.91 22.84 -17.34
CA SER A 306 19.78 24.31 -17.31
C SER A 306 18.33 24.80 -17.41
N TYR A 307 17.41 24.00 -17.94
CA TYR A 307 16.01 24.39 -18.10
C TYR A 307 15.21 24.29 -16.79
N ASP A 308 15.63 23.45 -15.84
CA ASP A 308 14.97 23.30 -14.54
C ASP A 308 14.95 24.62 -13.75
N PHE A 309 16.06 25.34 -13.79
CA PHE A 309 16.29 26.57 -13.03
C PHE A 309 15.72 27.84 -13.68
N ASN A 310 14.99 27.70 -14.80
CA ASN A 310 14.09 28.76 -15.28
C ASN A 310 12.83 28.88 -14.40
N ARG A 311 12.61 27.94 -13.47
CA ARG A 311 11.53 27.94 -12.48
C ARG A 311 11.98 28.61 -11.18
N PRO A 312 11.06 29.25 -10.43
CA PRO A 312 11.38 29.78 -9.13
C PRO A 312 11.73 28.67 -8.14
N VAL A 313 12.70 28.94 -7.26
CA VAL A 313 12.99 28.09 -6.10
C VAL A 313 12.01 28.47 -4.98
N LEU A 314 11.31 27.49 -4.45
CA LEU A 314 10.31 27.63 -3.40
C LEU A 314 10.94 27.44 -2.01
N ALA A 315 10.16 27.68 -0.97
CA ALA A 315 10.54 27.32 0.40
C ALA A 315 10.85 25.82 0.50
N GLN A 316 11.81 25.48 1.37
CA GLN A 316 12.27 24.11 1.61
C GLN A 316 11.13 23.13 1.94
N MET A 317 11.36 21.86 1.66
CA MET A 317 10.40 20.79 1.92
C MET A 317 10.27 20.51 3.42
N ASP A 318 9.04 20.33 3.88
CA ASP A 318 8.74 19.88 5.24
C ASP A 318 8.49 18.36 5.29
N ASN A 319 8.47 17.78 6.49
CA ASN A 319 8.09 16.38 6.67
C ASN A 319 6.61 16.16 6.26
N ASN A 320 6.32 15.17 5.42
CA ASN A 320 4.97 14.90 4.87
C ASN A 320 4.32 16.13 4.21
N ASP A 321 5.10 16.88 3.45
CA ASP A 321 4.76 18.13 2.80
C ASP A 321 3.43 18.03 2.03
N TRP A 322 2.50 18.92 2.36
CA TRP A 322 1.17 18.90 1.76
C TRP A 322 1.19 19.26 0.28
N ARG A 323 2.24 19.96 -0.21
CA ARG A 323 2.37 20.34 -1.63
C ARG A 323 2.50 19.13 -2.56
N LEU A 324 2.85 17.96 -2.02
CA LEU A 324 3.01 16.71 -2.76
C LEU A 324 1.72 15.86 -2.82
N LYS A 325 0.64 16.28 -2.15
CA LYS A 325 -0.62 15.53 -2.06
C LYS A 325 -1.63 15.94 -3.13
#